data_AF-K9WDU8-F1
#
_entry.id   AF-K9WDU8-F1
#
_cell.length_a   1.000
_cell.length_b   1.000
_cell.length_c   1.000
_cell.angle_alpha   90.00
_cell.angle_beta   90.00
_cell.angle_gamma   90.00
#
_symmetry.space_group_name_H-M   'P 1'
#
loop_
_entity.id
_entity.type
_entity.pdbx_description
1 polymer ?
#
loop_
_entity_poly.entity_id
_entity_poly.type
_entity_poly.pdbx_seq_one_letter_code
_entity_poly.pdbx_strand_id
1 'polypeptide(L)' 'MDKLTPQERALRDRILNWQSPTVDDLKNIRILEQMGSQMLESILQYCPHNHERDEAIDCLEILLTWTRKSIVRGNGVDH' A
#
# COMPACT_ATOMS: atom_id res chain seq x y z
N MET A 1 4.85 34.74 -8.99
CA MET A 1 4.36 33.95 -7.84
C MET A 1 3.33 32.97 -8.35
N ASP A 2 3.47 31.70 -8.00
CA ASP A 2 2.88 30.52 -8.65
C ASP A 2 1.38 30.64 -8.99
N LYS A 3 1.04 30.47 -10.27
CA LYS A 3 -0.33 30.39 -10.81
C LYS A 3 -0.95 28.99 -10.63
N LEU A 4 -0.69 28.31 -9.52
CA LEU A 4 -1.25 26.98 -9.27
C LEU A 4 -2.65 27.12 -8.67
N THR A 5 -3.62 26.47 -9.28
CA THR A 5 -4.96 26.27 -8.70
C THR A 5 -4.85 25.54 -7.36
N PRO A 6 -5.87 25.61 -6.48
CA PRO A 6 -5.86 24.89 -5.20
C PRO A 6 -5.62 23.38 -5.36
N GLN A 7 -6.15 22.77 -6.43
CA GLN A 7 -5.99 21.35 -6.73
C GLN A 7 -4.55 21.02 -7.16
N GLU A 8 -3.94 21.87 -8.00
CA GLU A 8 -2.55 21.70 -8.41
C GLU A 8 -1.58 21.95 -7.26
N ARG A 9 -1.89 22.88 -6.35
CA ARG A 9 -1.14 23.08 -5.11
C ARG A 9 -1.23 21.86 -4.19
N ALA A 10 -2.42 21.33 -3.94
CA ALA A 10 -2.61 20.13 -3.15
C ALA A 10 -1.91 18.90 -3.77
N LEU A 11 -1.91 18.80 -5.11
CA LEU A 11 -1.19 17.76 -5.83
C LEU A 11 0.32 17.94 -5.74
N ARG A 12 0.83 19.16 -5.96
CA ARG A 12 2.25 19.49 -5.80
C ARG A 12 2.72 19.20 -4.39
N ASP A 13 1.99 19.67 -3.38
CA ASP A 13 2.35 19.48 -1.98
C ASP A 13 2.29 17.99 -1.61
N ARG A 14 1.35 17.20 -2.18
CA ARG A 14 1.36 15.73 -2.07
C ARG A 14 2.56 15.04 -2.73
N ILE A 15 3.02 15.55 -3.88
CA ILE A 15 4.16 14.98 -4.62
C ILE A 15 5.48 15.38 -3.95
N LEU A 16 5.61 16.64 -3.53
CA LEU A 16 6.80 17.18 -2.89
C LEU A 16 6.94 16.70 -1.44
N ASN A 17 5.82 16.48 -0.74
CA ASN A 17 5.82 15.85 0.59
C ASN A 17 5.80 14.32 0.51
N TRP A 18 6.08 13.72 -0.65
CA TRP A 18 6.37 12.30 -0.71
C TRP A 18 7.70 12.06 0.00
N GLN A 19 7.62 11.73 1.28
CA GLN A 19 8.78 11.35 2.07
C GLN A 19 9.25 9.97 1.61
N SER A 20 10.56 9.83 1.42
CA SER A 20 11.17 8.51 1.24
C SER A 20 10.81 7.63 2.45
N PRO A 21 10.47 6.34 2.26
CA PRO A 21 10.17 5.45 3.37
C PRO A 21 11.30 5.44 4.39
N THR A 22 10.96 5.50 5.67
CA THR A 22 11.93 5.33 6.76
C THR A 22 12.34 3.86 6.89
N VAL A 23 13.40 3.58 7.65
CA VAL A 23 13.81 2.19 7.95
C VAL A 23 12.68 1.42 8.65
N ASP A 24 11.90 2.08 9.50
CA ASP A 24 10.79 1.44 10.20
C ASP A 24 9.59 1.21 9.26
N ASP A 25 9.35 2.10 8.30
CA ASP A 25 8.38 1.84 7.22
C ASP A 25 8.76 0.61 6.41
N LEU A 26 10.04 0.47 6.07
CA LEU A 26 10.54 -0.69 5.34
C LEU A 26 10.39 -1.99 6.16
N LYS A 27 10.59 -1.95 7.49
CA LYS A 27 10.33 -3.10 8.37
C LYS A 27 8.84 -3.45 8.39
N ASN A 28 7.96 -2.46 8.52
CA ASN A 28 6.51 -2.67 8.53
C ASN A 28 6.03 -3.24 7.20
N ILE A 29 6.52 -2.71 6.07
CA ILE A 29 6.25 -3.23 4.73
C ILE A 29 6.71 -4.69 4.64
N ARG A 30 7.92 -5.02 5.09
CA ARG A 30 8.43 -6.40 5.07
C ARG A 30 7.56 -7.37 5.86
N ILE A 31 7.07 -6.98 7.04
CA ILE A 31 6.17 -7.82 7.86
C ILE A 31 4.86 -8.09 7.08
N LEU A 32 4.28 -7.05 6.48
CA LEU A 32 3.06 -7.20 5.68
C LEU A 32 3.27 -8.10 4.46
N GLU A 33 4.42 -8.02 3.79
CA GLU A 33 4.76 -8.89 2.68
C GLU A 33 4.88 -10.36 3.10
N GLN A 34 5.45 -10.61 4.29
CA GLN A 34 5.53 -11.96 4.85
C GLN A 34 4.12 -12.50 5.17
N MET A 35 3.27 -11.71 5.83
CA MET A 35 1.89 -12.10 6.11
C MET A 35 1.08 -12.34 4.82
N GLY A 36 1.25 -11.47 3.83
CA GLY A 36 0.61 -11.61 2.52
C GLY A 36 1.04 -12.88 1.80
N SER A 37 2.33 -13.22 1.84
CA SER A 37 2.85 -14.44 1.24
C SER A 37 2.27 -15.70 1.91
N GLN A 38 2.18 -15.72 3.24
CA GLN A 38 1.56 -16.83 3.99
C GLN A 38 0.06 -16.97 3.70
N MET A 39 -0.65 -15.85 3.56
CA MET A 39 -2.06 -15.83 3.19
C MET A 39 -2.27 -16.38 1.78
N LEU A 40 -1.41 -15.96 0.83
CA LEU A 40 -1.43 -16.46 -0.54
C LEU A 40 -1.17 -17.97 -0.58
N GLU A 41 -0.13 -18.45 0.10
CA GLU A 41 0.17 -19.88 0.22
C GLU A 41 -1.04 -20.67 0.76
N SER A 42 -1.71 -20.14 1.78
CA SER A 42 -2.91 -20.74 2.36
C SER A 42 -4.06 -20.80 1.35
N ILE A 43 -4.30 -19.73 0.60
CA ILE A 43 -5.32 -19.71 -0.47
C ILE A 43 -4.98 -20.75 -1.55
N LEU A 44 -3.72 -20.79 -2.00
CA LEU A 44 -3.30 -21.72 -3.06
C LEU A 44 -3.40 -23.19 -2.62
N GLN A 45 -3.14 -23.47 -1.34
CA GLN A 45 -3.14 -24.81 -0.75
C GLN A 45 -4.56 -25.31 -0.42
N TYR A 46 -5.40 -24.46 0.16
CA TYR A 46 -6.67 -24.91 0.75
C TYR A 46 -7.92 -24.51 -0.07
N CYS A 47 -7.83 -23.51 -0.95
CA CYS A 47 -8.97 -23.11 -1.78
C CYS A 47 -8.98 -23.85 -3.12
N PRO A 48 -10.15 -24.36 -3.55
CA PRO A 48 -10.29 -24.99 -4.86
C PRO A 48 -9.99 -23.98 -5.97
N HIS A 49 -9.53 -24.47 -7.12
CA HIS A 49 -9.25 -23.63 -8.28
C HIS A 49 -10.56 -23.18 -8.95
N ASN A 50 -11.12 -22.07 -8.47
CA ASN A 50 -12.37 -21.48 -8.91
C ASN A 50 -12.27 -19.94 -8.92
N HIS A 51 -13.33 -19.30 -9.42
CA HIS A 51 -13.40 -17.85 -9.52
C HIS A 51 -13.23 -17.13 -8.16
N GLU A 52 -13.79 -17.67 -7.08
CA GLU A 52 -13.69 -17.08 -5.74
C GLU A 52 -12.25 -17.05 -5.23
N ARG A 53 -11.45 -18.08 -5.54
CA ARG A 53 -10.02 -18.10 -5.24
C ARG A 53 -9.29 -17.00 -5.99
N ASP A 54 -9.58 -16.81 -7.28
CA ASP A 54 -8.96 -15.76 -8.08
C ASP A 54 -9.30 -14.38 -7.53
N GLU A 55 -10.57 -14.14 -7.19
CA GLU A 55 -11.02 -12.88 -6.54
C GLU A 55 -10.32 -12.65 -5.20
N ALA A 56 -10.11 -13.70 -4.40
CA ALA A 56 -9.41 -13.60 -3.12
C ALA A 56 -7.94 -13.21 -3.28
N ILE A 57 -7.26 -13.74 -4.31
CA ILE A 57 -5.89 -13.37 -4.65
C ILE A 57 -5.83 -11.90 -5.09
N ASP A 58 -6.72 -11.48 -6.00
CA ASP A 58 -6.80 -10.08 -6.45
C ASP A 58 -7.03 -9.11 -5.28
N CYS A 59 -7.95 -9.45 -4.37
CA CYS A 59 -8.22 -8.65 -3.17
C CYS A 59 -6.99 -8.55 -2.27
N LEU A 60 -6.24 -9.64 -2.09
CA LEU A 60 -5.01 -9.65 -1.30
C LEU A 60 -3.94 -8.74 -1.90
N GLU A 61 -3.74 -8.77 -3.23
CA GLU A 61 -2.78 -7.90 -3.91
C GLU A 61 -3.14 -6.41 -3.79
N ILE A 62 -4.43 -6.08 -3.95
CA ILE A 62 -4.94 -4.72 -3.77
C ILE A 62 -4.71 -4.25 -2.33
N LEU A 63 -5.05 -5.08 -1.35
CA LEU A 63 -4.90 -4.75 0.07
C LEU A 63 -3.43 -4.49 0.44
N LEU A 64 -2.51 -5.37 -0.01
CA LEU A 64 -1.07 -5.18 0.22
C LEU A 64 -0.58 -3.88 -0.41
N THR A 65 -1.00 -3.60 -1.64
CA THR A 65 -0.63 -2.37 -2.36
C THR A 65 -1.08 -1.11 -1.61
N TRP A 66 -2.33 -1.07 -1.14
CA TRP A 66 -2.84 0.08 -0.40
C TRP A 66 -2.22 0.22 0.98
N THR A 67 -1.98 -0.88 1.67
CA THR A 67 -1.35 -0.86 3.00
C THR A 67 0.09 -0.34 2.93
N ARG A 68 0.89 -0.78 1.94
CA ARG A 68 2.24 -0.23 1.69
C ARG A 68 2.19 1.28 1.46
N LYS A 69 1.29 1.75 0.59
CA LYS A 69 1.10 3.19 0.31
C LYS A 69 0.66 3.96 1.54
N SER A 70 -0.16 3.36 2.40
CA SER A 70 -0.65 3.96 3.64
C SER A 70 0.48 4.17 4.63
N ILE A 71 1.36 3.19 4.84
CA ILE A 71 2.53 3.32 5.73
C ILE A 71 3.42 4.49 5.30
N VAL A 72 3.80 4.51 4.01
CA VAL A 72 4.68 5.57 3.46
C VAL A 72 4.03 6.96 3.55
N ARG A 73 2.69 7.05 3.51
CA ARG A 73 1.95 8.32 3.59
C ARG A 73 1.59 8.73 5.02
N GLY A 74 1.40 7.77 5.92
CA GLY A 74 0.96 7.99 7.30
C GLY A 74 2.00 8.74 8.15
N ASN A 75 3.29 8.56 7.86
CA ASN A 75 4.36 9.34 8.49
C ASN A 75 4.46 10.79 7.96
N GLY A 76 3.73 11.13 6.90
CA GLY A 76 3.69 12.49 6.34
C GLY A 76 2.55 13.35 6.87
N VAL A 77 1.74 12.84 7.81
CA VAL A 77 0.64 13.57 8.45
C VAL A 77 0.89 13.58 9.96
N ASP A 78 1.85 14.39 10.38
CA ASP A 78 1.92 14.82 11.77
C ASP A 78 0.76 15.80 12.03
N HIS A 79 0.06 15.55 13.13
CA HIS A 79 -0.96 16.44 13.72
C HIS A 79 -0.37 17.78 14.17
#